data_AF-A0A7V9VNG3-F1
#
_entry.id   AF-A0A7V9VNG3-F1
#
_cell.length_a   1.000
_cell.length_b   1.000
_cell.length_c   1.000
_cell.angle_alpha   90.00
_cell.angle_beta   90.00
_cell.angle_gamma   90.00
#
_symmetry.space_group_name_H-M   'P 1'
#
loop_
_entity.id
_entity.type
_entity.pdbx_description
1 polymer ?
#
loop_
_entity_poly.entity_id
_entity_poly.type
_entity_poly.pdbx_seq_one_letter_code
_entity_poly.pdbx_strand_id
1 'polypeptide(L)'
;MKKRLTLISAMSIALVAMAVPAGAIAKNDKPNGGGKGQSKAKNYNFKGTYNADGTLLVTKGNSRVRKGGFIGDSVAFDYSSAKFSVTDTNADGVEDINDVQAGDRVMVKARLPKGDPGTPPFAARKVVSQDDSAEDEPEATLPVL
;
A
#
# COMPACT_ATOMS: atom_id res chain seq x y z
N MET A 1 -44.04 8.13 -22.15
CA MET A 1 -43.92 8.15 -23.63
C MET A 1 -42.52 8.60 -24.03
N LYS A 2 -41.99 8.03 -25.13
CA LYS A 2 -40.76 8.36 -25.91
C LYS A 2 -39.45 7.65 -25.51
N LYS A 3 -39.27 6.47 -26.13
CA LYS A 3 -38.01 5.79 -26.43
C LYS A 3 -37.27 6.51 -27.59
N ARG A 4 -35.94 6.61 -27.55
CA ARG A 4 -34.97 6.71 -28.69
C ARG A 4 -33.60 6.28 -28.12
N LEU A 5 -33.00 5.13 -28.40
CA LEU A 5 -32.51 4.47 -29.64
C LEU A 5 -31.36 5.21 -30.35
N THR A 6 -30.25 4.45 -30.50
CA THR A 6 -29.16 4.49 -31.51
C THR A 6 -28.03 5.52 -31.37
N LEU A 7 -26.78 5.05 -31.25
CA LEU A 7 -25.88 4.95 -32.41
C LEU A 7 -24.63 4.10 -32.12
N ILE A 8 -24.36 3.17 -33.04
CA ILE A 8 -23.16 2.35 -33.20
C ILE A 8 -22.08 3.22 -33.83
N SER A 9 -20.82 3.12 -33.39
CA SER A 9 -19.68 3.58 -34.19
C SER A 9 -18.55 2.54 -34.13
N ALA A 10 -18.23 2.02 -35.32
CA ALA A 10 -17.14 1.13 -35.63
C ALA A 10 -15.97 1.93 -36.21
N MET A 11 -14.71 1.54 -35.97
CA MET A 11 -13.61 1.58 -36.95
C MET A 11 -12.26 1.09 -36.38
N SER A 12 -11.91 -0.15 -36.75
CA SER A 12 -10.76 -0.53 -37.59
C SER A 12 -9.32 0.01 -37.35
N ILE A 13 -8.42 -0.98 -37.17
CA ILE A 13 -7.12 -1.22 -37.86
C ILE A 13 -5.93 -0.27 -37.60
N ALA A 14 -4.81 -0.84 -37.11
CA ALA A 14 -3.49 -0.71 -37.76
C ALA A 14 -2.48 -1.74 -37.19
N LEU A 15 -2.05 -2.67 -38.04
CA LEU A 15 -0.89 -3.54 -37.84
C LEU A 15 0.35 -2.78 -38.30
N VAL A 16 1.38 -2.66 -37.47
CA VAL A 16 2.70 -2.13 -37.87
C VAL A 16 3.77 -3.18 -37.57
N ALA A 17 4.26 -3.83 -38.62
CA ALA A 17 5.48 -4.62 -38.60
C ALA A 17 6.65 -3.72 -38.99
N MET A 18 7.56 -3.44 -38.07
CA MET A 18 8.81 -2.72 -38.34
C MET A 18 9.98 -3.70 -38.22
N ALA A 19 10.62 -3.97 -39.35
CA ALA A 19 11.91 -4.65 -39.46
C ALA A 19 13.03 -3.76 -38.90
N VAL A 20 14.02 -4.36 -38.23
CA VAL A 20 15.21 -3.67 -37.69
C VAL A 20 16.46 -4.50 -38.06
N PRO A 21 17.59 -3.87 -38.42
CA PRO A 21 18.64 -4.47 -39.25
C PRO A 21 19.61 -5.36 -38.48
N ALA A 22 20.22 -6.29 -39.22
CA ALA A 22 21.40 -7.03 -38.82
C ALA A 22 22.65 -6.12 -38.90
N GLY A 23 23.44 -6.08 -37.82
CA GLY A 23 24.83 -5.63 -37.88
C GLY A 23 25.34 -4.97 -36.60
N ALA A 24 26.14 -5.70 -35.81
CA ALA A 24 27.40 -5.25 -35.21
C ALA A 24 28.00 -6.37 -34.34
N ILE A 25 29.13 -6.94 -34.77
CA ILE A 25 30.04 -7.72 -33.94
C ILE A 25 30.80 -6.73 -33.04
N ALA A 26 30.59 -6.83 -31.73
CA ALA A 26 31.40 -6.13 -30.73
C ALA A 26 32.10 -7.15 -29.83
N LYS A 27 33.37 -6.85 -29.57
CA LYS A 27 34.43 -7.64 -28.92
C LYS A 27 34.06 -8.10 -27.51
N ASN A 28 34.69 -9.21 -27.11
CA ASN A 28 34.68 -9.78 -25.76
C ASN A 28 35.01 -8.75 -24.68
N ASP A 29 33.98 -8.31 -23.95
CA ASP A 29 34.10 -7.83 -22.59
C ASP A 29 33.34 -8.79 -21.67
N LYS A 30 34.01 -9.20 -20.60
CA LYS A 30 33.55 -10.16 -19.58
C LYS A 30 32.06 -9.94 -19.22
N PRO A 31 31.21 -10.98 -19.21
CA PRO A 31 29.85 -10.85 -18.70
C PRO A 31 29.90 -10.71 -17.18
N ASN A 32 30.05 -9.49 -16.68
CA ASN A 32 29.78 -9.20 -15.28
C ASN A 32 28.26 -9.19 -15.12
N GLY A 33 27.76 -10.15 -14.34
CA GLY A 33 26.35 -10.50 -14.22
C GLY A 33 25.43 -9.29 -14.03
N GLY A 34 24.58 -9.04 -15.04
CA GLY A 34 23.55 -8.01 -15.03
C GLY A 34 22.20 -8.60 -15.38
N GLY A 35 21.80 -9.67 -14.69
CA GLY A 35 20.40 -10.09 -14.73
C GLY A 35 19.55 -8.96 -14.16
N LYS A 36 18.57 -8.48 -14.94
CA LYS A 36 17.50 -7.56 -14.49
C LYS A 36 16.70 -8.24 -13.37
N GLY A 37 17.28 -8.26 -12.17
CA GLY A 37 16.69 -8.86 -10.99
C GLY A 37 15.52 -7.99 -10.56
N GLN A 38 14.31 -8.53 -10.63
CA GLN A 38 13.14 -7.95 -10.00
C GLN A 38 13.52 -7.49 -8.59
N SER A 39 13.32 -6.20 -8.29
CA SER A 39 13.74 -5.64 -7.02
C SER A 39 13.02 -6.40 -5.89
N LYS A 40 13.80 -7.07 -5.02
CA LYS A 40 13.24 -7.95 -3.99
C LYS A 40 12.25 -7.17 -3.13
N ALA A 41 10.97 -7.56 -3.17
CA ALA A 41 9.92 -6.92 -2.38
C ALA A 41 10.26 -6.95 -0.88
N LYS A 42 10.00 -5.84 -0.21
CA LYS A 42 10.28 -5.64 1.23
C LYS A 42 9.01 -5.29 1.98
N ASN A 43 9.06 -5.50 3.30
CA ASN A 43 7.96 -5.13 4.18
C ASN A 43 8.00 -3.63 4.46
N TYR A 44 6.86 -2.98 4.25
CA TYR A 44 6.59 -1.61 4.65
C TYR A 44 5.57 -1.68 5.79
N ASN A 45 5.89 -1.04 6.90
CA ASN A 45 5.01 -0.98 8.06
C ASN A 45 4.58 0.48 8.20
N PHE A 46 3.39 0.78 7.73
CA PHE A 46 2.75 2.09 7.83
C PHE A 46 2.04 2.15 9.18
N LYS A 47 2.23 3.23 9.92
CA LYS A 47 1.50 3.52 11.16
C LYS A 47 0.80 4.86 10.95
N GLY A 48 -0.48 4.91 11.26
CA GLY A 48 -1.29 6.07 10.91
C GLY A 48 -2.67 6.03 11.51
N THR A 49 -3.46 7.01 11.12
CA THR A 49 -4.87 7.11 11.46
C THR A 49 -5.70 6.61 10.29
N TYR A 50 -6.65 5.72 10.56
CA TYR A 50 -7.57 5.24 9.54
C TYR A 50 -8.61 6.32 9.22
N ASN A 51 -8.86 6.56 7.94
CA ASN A 51 -9.83 7.53 7.48
C ASN A 51 -11.13 6.81 7.05
N ALA A 52 -12.26 7.52 7.11
CA ALA A 52 -13.57 6.99 6.71
C ALA A 52 -13.66 6.59 5.23
N ASP A 53 -12.75 7.07 4.39
CA ASP A 53 -12.65 6.73 2.96
C ASP A 53 -11.85 5.44 2.70
N GLY A 54 -11.39 4.76 3.75
CA GLY A 54 -10.58 3.55 3.65
C GLY A 54 -9.10 3.80 3.38
N THR A 55 -8.63 5.06 3.47
CA THR A 55 -7.22 5.40 3.39
C THR A 55 -6.56 5.45 4.77
N LEU A 56 -5.24 5.40 4.80
CA LEU A 56 -4.45 5.57 6.01
C LEU A 56 -3.67 6.88 5.93
N LEU A 57 -3.94 7.81 6.83
CA LEU A 57 -3.08 8.99 7.04
C LEU A 57 -1.82 8.55 7.78
N VAL A 58 -0.69 8.46 7.08
CA VAL A 58 0.53 7.89 7.61
C VAL A 58 1.26 8.91 8.48
N THR A 59 1.29 8.67 9.79
CA THR A 59 2.01 9.53 10.76
C THR A 59 3.42 9.01 11.04
N LYS A 60 3.62 7.69 10.99
CA LYS A 60 4.90 7.03 11.28
C LYS A 60 5.07 5.78 10.43
N GLY A 61 6.27 5.23 10.44
CA GLY A 61 6.51 3.93 9.84
C GLY A 61 7.94 3.45 10.03
N ASN A 62 8.25 2.30 9.45
CA ASN A 62 9.62 1.81 9.37
C ASN A 62 10.48 2.72 8.46
N SER A 63 11.79 2.46 8.42
CA SER A 63 12.71 3.27 7.60
C SER A 63 12.38 3.28 6.10
N ARG A 64 11.63 2.29 5.61
CA ARG A 64 11.21 2.21 4.20
C ARG A 64 10.06 3.16 3.91
N VAL A 65 9.08 3.24 4.80
CA VAL A 65 7.98 4.21 4.70
C VAL A 65 8.54 5.63 4.70
N ARG A 66 9.47 5.94 5.63
CA ARG A 66 10.10 7.26 5.72
C ARG A 66 10.92 7.62 4.49
N LYS A 67 11.76 6.70 4.01
CA LYS A 67 12.58 6.91 2.79
C LYS A 67 11.74 6.92 1.50
N GLY A 68 10.55 6.32 1.54
CA GLY A 68 9.59 6.34 0.44
C GLY A 68 8.75 7.62 0.38
N GLY A 69 8.89 8.52 1.36
CA GLY A 69 8.20 9.81 1.36
C GLY A 69 6.75 9.77 1.83
N PHE A 70 6.25 8.63 2.29
CA PHE A 70 4.82 8.47 2.61
C PHE A 70 4.35 9.16 3.89
N ILE A 71 5.23 9.81 4.67
CA ILE A 71 4.84 10.41 5.96
C ILE A 71 4.07 11.70 5.69
N GLY A 72 2.86 11.81 6.23
CA GLY A 72 1.94 12.91 6.00
C GLY A 72 0.96 12.68 4.85
N ASP A 73 1.11 11.60 4.09
CA ASP A 73 0.22 11.27 2.97
C ASP A 73 -0.95 10.38 3.42
N SER A 74 -2.10 10.55 2.75
CA SER A 74 -3.20 9.59 2.79
C SER A 74 -2.98 8.52 1.73
N VAL A 75 -2.69 7.30 2.18
CA VAL A 75 -2.35 6.17 1.29
C VAL A 75 -3.50 5.17 1.25
N ALA A 76 -3.95 4.82 0.05
CA ALA A 76 -4.96 3.79 -0.15
C ALA A 76 -4.37 2.38 -0.07
N PHE A 77 -5.09 1.45 0.56
CA PHE A 77 -4.72 0.06 0.68
C PHE A 77 -5.88 -0.85 0.26
N ASP A 78 -5.54 -2.00 -0.32
CA ASP A 78 -6.47 -3.10 -0.54
C ASP A 78 -6.36 -4.09 0.63
N TYR A 79 -7.45 -4.26 1.37
CA TYR A 79 -7.54 -5.10 2.57
C TYR A 79 -8.12 -6.50 2.30
N SER A 80 -8.52 -6.80 1.07
CA SER A 80 -9.23 -8.05 0.70
C SER A 80 -8.50 -9.34 1.07
N SER A 81 -7.17 -9.30 1.13
CA SER A 81 -6.31 -10.44 1.49
C SER A 81 -5.49 -10.21 2.77
N ALA A 82 -5.83 -9.16 3.53
CA ALA A 82 -5.13 -8.83 4.75
C ALA A 82 -5.53 -9.75 5.90
N LYS A 83 -4.58 -10.03 6.79
CA LYS A 83 -4.87 -10.60 8.10
C LYS A 83 -5.17 -9.47 9.08
N PHE A 84 -6.21 -9.61 9.89
CA PHE A 84 -6.54 -8.64 10.91
C PHE A 84 -6.03 -9.11 12.28
N SER A 85 -5.89 -8.14 13.17
CA SER A 85 -5.39 -8.28 14.54
C SER A 85 -5.90 -7.04 15.25
N VAL A 86 -7.22 -6.99 15.33
CA VAL A 86 -8.03 -5.88 15.82
C VAL A 86 -9.01 -6.46 16.82
N THR A 87 -9.47 -5.63 17.74
CA THR A 87 -10.54 -6.05 18.64
C THR A 87 -11.84 -6.12 17.85
N ASP A 88 -12.58 -7.22 17.95
CA ASP A 88 -13.94 -7.31 17.43
C ASP A 88 -14.81 -6.29 18.17
N THR A 89 -15.25 -5.25 17.46
CA THR A 89 -16.06 -4.15 18.02
C THR A 89 -17.53 -4.26 17.67
N ASN A 90 -17.88 -5.04 16.63
CA ASN A 90 -19.24 -5.18 16.14
C ASN A 90 -19.94 -6.46 16.70
N ALA A 91 -19.20 -7.30 17.42
CA ALA A 91 -19.62 -8.56 18.02
C ALA A 91 -20.15 -9.61 17.03
N ASP A 92 -19.62 -9.62 15.79
CA ASP A 92 -19.97 -10.62 14.77
C ASP A 92 -19.07 -11.88 14.84
N GLY A 93 -18.00 -11.85 15.66
CA GLY A 93 -17.06 -12.94 15.84
C GLY A 93 -15.99 -13.05 14.73
N VAL A 94 -15.84 -12.03 13.88
CA VAL A 94 -14.92 -11.98 12.75
C VAL A 94 -14.07 -10.71 12.81
N GLU A 95 -12.77 -10.87 13.10
CA GLU A 95 -11.83 -9.73 13.04
C GLU A 95 -11.59 -9.29 11.58
N ASP A 96 -12.13 -8.15 11.17
CA ASP A 96 -11.95 -7.61 9.82
C ASP A 96 -11.85 -6.07 9.76
N ILE A 97 -12.09 -5.48 8.58
CA ILE A 97 -12.00 -4.03 8.38
C ILE A 97 -13.19 -3.28 8.99
N ASN A 98 -14.33 -3.95 9.18
CA ASN A 98 -15.54 -3.37 9.78
C ASN A 98 -15.34 -3.09 11.27
N ASP A 99 -14.34 -3.73 11.90
CA ASP A 99 -13.91 -3.46 13.27
C ASP A 99 -13.02 -2.22 13.40
N VAL A 100 -12.58 -1.63 12.28
CA VAL A 100 -11.72 -0.45 12.27
C VAL A 100 -12.55 0.78 11.92
N GLN A 101 -12.56 1.76 12.82
CA GLN A 101 -13.31 3.00 12.66
C GLN A 101 -12.40 4.15 12.21
N ALA A 102 -13.03 5.16 11.61
CA ALA A 102 -12.33 6.38 11.24
C ALA A 102 -11.83 7.09 12.51
N GLY A 103 -10.55 7.43 12.54
CA GLY A 103 -9.87 7.99 13.72
C GLY A 103 -8.99 6.98 14.45
N ASP A 104 -9.20 5.67 14.25
CA ASP A 104 -8.44 4.64 14.92
C ASP A 104 -6.97 4.65 14.49
N ARG A 105 -6.09 4.34 15.45
CA ARG A 105 -4.66 4.23 15.16
C ARG A 105 -4.35 2.82 14.76
N VAL A 106 -3.90 2.64 13.53
CA VAL A 106 -3.60 1.32 12.99
C VAL A 106 -2.21 1.23 12.39
N MET A 107 -1.67 0.01 12.42
CA MET A 107 -0.47 -0.36 11.67
C MET A 107 -0.86 -1.27 10.49
N VAL A 108 -0.60 -0.80 9.28
CA VAL A 108 -0.77 -1.58 8.04
C VAL A 108 0.59 -2.08 7.54
N LYS A 109 0.68 -3.37 7.29
CA LYS A 109 1.86 -4.02 6.71
C LYS A 109 1.61 -4.37 5.25
N ALA A 110 2.41 -3.84 4.34
CA ALA A 110 2.37 -4.17 2.92
C ALA A 110 3.73 -4.73 2.43
N ARG A 111 3.72 -5.46 1.32
CA ARG A 111 4.95 -5.87 0.61
C ARG A 111 5.06 -5.13 -0.71
N LEU A 112 6.00 -4.19 -0.79
CA LEU A 112 6.22 -3.37 -1.97
C LEU A 112 7.61 -3.61 -2.54
N PRO A 113 7.83 -3.39 -3.85
CA PRO A 113 9.15 -3.48 -4.45
C PRO A 113 10.13 -2.48 -3.79
N LYS A 114 11.43 -2.77 -3.95
CA LYS A 114 12.47 -1.90 -3.40
C LYS A 114 12.76 -0.79 -4.41
N GLY A 115 12.70 0.46 -3.97
CA GLY A 115 13.08 1.64 -4.76
C GLY A 115 11.89 2.29 -5.45
N ASP A 116 11.04 1.49 -6.08
CA ASP A 116 9.79 1.93 -6.67
C ASP A 116 8.62 1.16 -6.03
N PRO A 117 7.92 1.75 -5.04
CA PRO A 117 6.81 1.10 -4.37
C PRO A 117 5.57 0.93 -5.28
N GLY A 118 5.54 1.58 -6.45
CA GLY A 118 4.39 1.63 -7.34
C GLY A 118 3.31 2.61 -6.88
N THR A 119 2.15 2.54 -7.52
CA THR A 119 1.00 3.41 -7.26
C THR A 119 -0.02 2.71 -6.33
N PRO A 120 -0.62 3.41 -5.36
CA PRO A 120 -1.75 2.91 -4.60
C PRO A 120 -2.95 2.52 -5.50
N PRO A 121 -3.85 1.64 -5.05
CA PRO A 121 -3.90 1.04 -3.72
C PRO A 121 -2.85 -0.07 -3.53
N PHE A 122 -2.21 -0.09 -2.37
CA PHE A 122 -1.24 -1.13 -2.03
C PHE A 122 -1.90 -2.33 -1.37
N ALA A 123 -1.54 -3.55 -1.78
CA ALA A 123 -2.04 -4.76 -1.15
C ALA A 123 -1.57 -4.87 0.32
N ALA A 124 -2.49 -4.73 1.27
CA ALA A 124 -2.25 -4.95 2.68
C ALA A 124 -2.15 -6.43 2.98
N ARG A 125 -1.22 -6.79 3.88
CA ARG A 125 -1.02 -8.17 4.34
C ARG A 125 -1.42 -8.38 5.79
N LYS A 126 -1.25 -7.35 6.61
CA LYS A 126 -1.67 -7.37 8.00
C LYS A 126 -2.12 -5.98 8.42
N VAL A 127 -3.24 -5.91 9.13
CA VAL A 127 -3.71 -4.72 9.86
C VAL A 127 -3.65 -5.06 11.34
N VAL A 128 -3.21 -4.11 12.16
CA VAL A 128 -3.09 -4.25 13.62
C VAL A 128 -3.59 -2.98 14.27
N SER A 129 -4.52 -3.08 15.22
CA SER A 129 -4.92 -1.93 16.05
C SER A 129 -3.77 -1.50 16.96
N GLN A 130 -3.66 -0.21 17.26
CA GLN A 130 -2.65 0.35 18.17
C GLN A 130 -3.29 1.06 19.37
N ASP A 131 -4.62 1.04 19.50
CA ASP A 131 -5.31 1.79 20.55
C ASP A 131 -5.16 1.16 21.94
N ASP A 132 -4.78 -0.12 22.01
CA ASP A 132 -4.59 -0.85 23.25
C ASP A 132 -3.18 -0.67 23.87
N SER A 133 -2.27 0.07 23.22
CA SER A 133 -0.86 0.19 23.64
C SER A 133 -0.58 1.38 24.58
N ALA A 134 -1.55 1.76 25.42
CA ALA A 134 -1.39 2.81 26.43
C ALA A 134 -0.54 2.33 27.62
N GLU A 135 0.77 2.30 27.44
CA GLU A 135 1.74 2.35 28.54
C GLU A 135 2.50 3.68 28.45
N ASP A 136 1.90 4.74 28.98
CA ASP A 136 2.64 5.93 29.45
C ASP A 136 1.72 6.66 30.45
N GLU A 137 1.56 6.05 31.63
CA GLU A 137 1.03 6.70 32.81
C GLU A 137 2.11 7.68 33.31
N PRO A 138 1.96 9.02 33.20
CA PRO A 138 2.80 9.91 33.97
C PRO A 138 2.36 9.77 35.44
N GLU A 139 3.13 9.05 36.25
CA GLU A 139 2.99 9.12 37.71
C GLU A 139 3.03 10.60 38.12
N ALA A 140 1.86 11.13 38.47
CA ALA A 140 1.72 12.44 39.06
C ALA A 140 2.40 12.40 40.43
N THR A 141 3.63 12.90 40.50
CA THR A 141 4.30 13.20 41.76
C THR A 141 3.48 14.29 42.46
N LEU A 142 2.73 13.91 43.49
CA LEU A 142 2.01 14.84 44.35
C LEU A 142 3.04 15.77 45.04
N PRO A 143 2.83 17.10 45.06
CA PRO A 143 3.65 17.96 45.89
C PRO A 143 3.35 17.66 47.36
N VAL A 144 4.37 17.24 48.10
CA VAL A 144 4.34 17.20 49.56
C VAL A 144 4.34 18.65 50.05
N LEU A 145 3.31 19.04 50.80
CA LEU A 145 3.19 20.33 51.49
C LEU A 145 4.15 20.41 52.68
#